data_AF-A0A9P6VR16-F1
#
_entry.id   AF-A0A9P6VR16-F1
#
_cell.length_a   1.000
_cell.length_b   1.000
_cell.length_c   1.000
_cell.angle_alpha   90.00
_cell.angle_beta   90.00
_cell.angle_gamma   90.00
#
_symmetry.space_group_name_H-M   'P 1'
#
loop_
_entity.id
_entity.type
_entity.pdbx_description
1 polymer ?
#
loop_
_entity_poly.entity_id
_entity_poly.type
_entity_poly.pdbx_seq_one_letter_code
_entity_poly.pdbx_strand_id
1 'polypeptide(L)'
;MIPTFVSHAAAALLVGSSVVTASYTLDLTSSDSIKDTAATIAYDMMTYYKGNTSGGIPGVLPGPPPNPTWGYYWWESGAMWGTLIDYWHYTGDTSYNNVTAAGIQWQTGQNDDMMPSNWSQSMGNDDQGFWGMTAMTAAETNFQNPTADQPGWLALAQAVFNTQAIRPDNTCNGGLRWQVYPYLTGYDYKNSIANGCFFNLGARLARYTSNDTYAQHAETIWDWVQSVGLMDAEYNIYDGAHIETNCTDINKVQFSYNMGVYLLGAANMYNYTNGSALWQSRVEGLLNQTFNVFFPDNIAYEVACEQKLSCTTDMFSFKAYLTRWLAATTQVAPFTHDLIMPKLAASAQAAALQCNGGDNGRMCGLSWSKGAVWDGTQGVGQQMAAMSTIFVNLLPLQPVAGPLTNSTGGTSIGNSNAGAQSVANPAALKPATTGDRAGAGIITTIILVSATGMFGWMSI
;
A
#
# COMPACT_ATOMS: atom_id res chain seq x y z
N MET A 1 -19.31 71.45 25.97
CA MET A 1 -18.03 70.92 25.45
C MET A 1 -17.35 70.15 26.57
N ILE A 2 -17.43 68.82 26.48
CA ILE A 2 -16.78 67.75 27.28
C ILE A 2 -15.65 67.26 26.33
N PRO A 3 -14.41 66.91 26.77
CA PRO A 3 -14.23 65.74 27.64
C PRO A 3 -13.07 65.69 28.65
N THR A 4 -13.38 64.84 29.62
CA THR A 4 -12.59 64.09 30.60
C THR A 4 -11.52 63.19 29.97
N PHE A 5 -10.31 63.19 30.53
CA PHE A 5 -9.30 62.14 30.32
C PHE A 5 -9.43 61.08 31.42
N VAL A 6 -9.87 59.88 31.04
CA VAL A 6 -9.84 58.67 31.87
C VAL A 6 -8.73 57.77 31.36
N SER A 7 -7.69 57.60 32.18
CA SER A 7 -6.60 56.65 31.97
C SER A 7 -7.13 55.21 31.99
N HIS A 8 -7.00 54.51 30.86
CA HIS A 8 -7.19 53.06 30.79
C HIS A 8 -5.82 52.39 30.77
N ALA A 9 -5.42 51.84 31.92
CA ALA A 9 -4.35 50.85 31.98
C ALA A 9 -4.93 49.49 31.59
N ALA A 10 -4.78 49.10 30.32
CA ALA A 10 -5.02 47.73 29.88
C ALA A 10 -3.72 46.93 30.08
N ALA A 11 -3.65 46.18 31.18
CA ALA A 11 -2.64 45.16 31.37
C ALA A 11 -2.92 44.00 30.38
N ALA A 12 -2.08 43.86 29.37
CA ALA A 12 -2.08 42.71 28.49
C ALA A 12 -1.53 41.50 29.26
N LEU A 13 -2.42 40.67 29.80
CA LEU A 13 -2.10 39.28 30.13
C LEU A 13 -2.00 38.49 28.82
N LEU A 14 -0.79 38.43 28.26
CA LEU A 14 -0.40 37.35 27.36
C LEU A 14 -0.22 36.09 28.22
N VAL A 15 -1.33 35.40 28.50
CA VAL A 15 -1.26 33.99 28.89
C VAL A 15 -0.73 33.26 27.67
N GLY A 16 0.54 32.89 27.71
CA GLY A 16 1.12 31.99 26.73
C GLY A 16 0.29 30.72 26.72
N SER A 17 -0.41 30.48 25.62
CA SER A 17 -0.96 29.18 25.28
C SER A 17 0.23 28.24 25.11
N SER A 18 0.70 27.64 26.19
CA SER A 18 1.39 26.37 26.11
C SER A 18 0.36 25.41 25.53
N VAL A 19 0.38 25.27 24.20
CA VAL A 19 -0.22 24.13 23.52
C VAL A 19 0.41 22.94 24.20
N VAL A 20 -0.38 22.26 25.03
CA VAL A 20 0.01 20.96 25.56
C VAL A 20 0.14 20.08 24.32
N THR A 21 1.36 19.90 23.84
CA THR A 21 1.69 19.01 22.72
C THR A 21 1.42 17.60 23.21
N ALA A 22 0.18 17.15 23.05
CA ALA A 22 -0.24 15.81 23.47
C ALA A 22 0.26 14.78 22.45
N SER A 23 1.57 14.52 22.45
CA SER A 23 2.09 13.30 21.83
C SER A 23 1.51 12.09 22.58
N TYR A 24 1.18 11.01 21.87
CA TYR A 24 0.70 9.79 22.52
C TYR A 24 1.73 9.30 23.56
N THR A 25 1.27 9.07 24.79
CA THR A 25 2.06 8.35 25.79
C THR A 25 1.86 6.85 25.54
N LEU A 26 2.64 6.31 24.61
CA LEU A 26 2.56 4.91 24.20
C LEU A 26 3.37 4.02 25.16
N ASP A 27 2.68 3.11 25.84
CA ASP A 27 3.28 2.05 26.66
C ASP A 27 3.15 0.71 25.94
N LEU A 28 4.26 0.22 25.38
CA LEU A 28 4.31 -1.06 24.66
C LEU A 28 4.20 -2.29 25.56
N THR A 29 4.14 -2.12 26.89
CA THR A 29 3.87 -3.22 27.83
C THR A 29 2.38 -3.36 28.16
N SER A 30 1.54 -2.41 27.71
CA SER A 30 0.11 -2.37 27.94
C SER A 30 -0.67 -2.54 26.64
N SER A 31 -1.39 -3.66 26.52
CA SER A 31 -2.28 -3.90 25.37
C SER A 31 -3.32 -2.80 25.20
N ASP A 32 -3.83 -2.24 26.29
CA ASP A 32 -4.81 -1.15 26.26
C ASP A 32 -4.19 0.14 25.71
N SER A 33 -2.97 0.49 26.13
CA SER A 33 -2.26 1.66 25.60
C SER A 33 -2.03 1.56 24.08
N ILE A 34 -1.64 0.38 23.60
CA ILE A 34 -1.44 0.13 22.17
C ILE A 34 -2.78 0.23 21.41
N LYS A 35 -3.84 -0.41 21.92
CA LYS A 35 -5.17 -0.40 21.29
C LYS A 35 -5.78 0.99 21.26
N ASP A 36 -5.74 1.74 22.36
CA ASP A 36 -6.30 3.10 22.45
C ASP A 36 -5.57 4.07 21.52
N THR A 37 -4.24 3.95 21.44
CA THR A 37 -3.42 4.76 20.53
C THR A 37 -3.76 4.44 19.08
N ALA A 38 -3.77 3.15 18.73
CA ALA A 38 -4.10 2.71 17.37
C ALA A 38 -5.53 3.10 16.97
N ALA A 39 -6.51 2.98 17.87
CA ALA A 39 -7.90 3.38 17.64
C ALA A 39 -8.04 4.88 17.38
N THR A 40 -7.28 5.71 18.10
CA THR A 40 -7.28 7.16 17.87
C THR A 40 -6.70 7.53 16.51
N ILE A 41 -5.59 6.89 16.12
CA ILE A 41 -4.97 7.09 14.80
C ILE A 41 -5.90 6.57 13.69
N ALA A 42 -6.55 5.42 13.89
CA ALA A 42 -7.55 4.88 12.96
C ALA A 42 -8.70 5.86 12.74
N TYR A 43 -9.20 6.47 13.82
CA TYR A 43 -10.24 7.50 13.75
C TYR A 43 -9.78 8.69 12.93
N ASP A 44 -8.61 9.26 13.24
CA ASP A 44 -8.08 10.43 12.53
C ASP A 44 -7.80 10.11 11.04
N MET A 45 -7.27 8.93 10.73
CA MET A 45 -7.11 8.44 9.36
C MET A 45 -8.46 8.36 8.61
N MET A 46 -9.49 7.81 9.26
CA MET A 46 -10.81 7.67 8.65
C MET A 46 -11.51 9.00 8.41
N THR A 47 -11.05 10.11 9.02
CA THR A 47 -11.59 11.44 8.70
C THR A 47 -11.27 11.90 7.28
N TYR A 48 -10.21 11.37 6.65
CA TYR A 48 -9.88 11.66 5.25
C TYR A 48 -10.82 10.97 4.26
N TYR A 49 -11.38 9.82 4.65
CA TYR A 49 -12.25 9.04 3.78
C TYR A 49 -13.65 9.66 3.70
N LYS A 50 -14.11 9.95 2.47
CA LYS A 50 -15.43 10.53 2.19
C LYS A 50 -16.33 9.61 1.37
N GLY A 51 -15.86 8.41 1.00
CA GLY A 51 -16.58 7.49 0.11
C GLY A 51 -17.87 6.91 0.69
N ASN A 52 -18.06 6.93 2.01
CA ASN A 52 -19.29 6.51 2.68
C ASN A 52 -20.30 7.65 2.91
N THR A 53 -20.03 8.86 2.40
CA THR A 53 -20.94 9.99 2.48
C THR A 53 -21.80 10.10 1.21
N SER A 54 -22.93 10.81 1.28
CA SER A 54 -23.79 11.01 0.10
C SER A 54 -23.01 11.70 -1.02
N GLY A 55 -23.01 11.09 -2.21
CA GLY A 55 -22.23 11.56 -3.37
C GLY A 55 -20.76 11.12 -3.38
N GLY A 56 -20.30 10.41 -2.36
CA GLY A 56 -18.97 9.78 -2.35
C GLY A 56 -18.91 8.51 -3.19
N ILE A 57 -17.69 8.06 -3.50
CA ILE A 57 -17.42 6.78 -4.17
C ILE A 57 -16.90 5.80 -3.11
N PRO A 58 -17.66 4.74 -2.76
CA PRO A 58 -17.21 3.77 -1.79
C PRO A 58 -15.87 3.12 -2.17
N GLY A 59 -15.01 2.93 -1.18
CA GLY A 59 -13.73 2.26 -1.35
C GLY A 59 -12.59 3.13 -1.83
N VAL A 60 -12.82 4.42 -2.14
CA VAL A 60 -11.77 5.30 -2.68
C VAL A 60 -11.60 6.58 -1.85
N LEU A 61 -10.35 6.90 -1.57
CA LEU A 61 -9.90 8.15 -0.97
C LEU A 61 -10.05 9.33 -1.95
N PRO A 62 -10.14 10.58 -1.48
CA PRO A 62 -10.21 11.74 -2.36
C PRO A 62 -9.01 11.81 -3.31
N GLY A 63 -9.22 11.95 -4.61
CA GLY A 63 -8.14 11.90 -5.60
C GLY A 63 -8.63 11.48 -7.00
N PRO A 64 -7.70 11.21 -7.94
CA PRO A 64 -6.25 11.16 -7.76
C PRO A 64 -5.57 12.55 -7.91
N PRO A 65 -4.33 12.74 -7.42
CA PRO A 65 -3.52 13.91 -7.73
C PRO A 65 -3.39 14.11 -9.25
N PRO A 66 -3.42 15.36 -9.77
CA PRO A 66 -3.34 16.62 -9.04
C PRO A 66 -4.69 17.18 -8.56
N ASN A 67 -5.79 16.42 -8.64
CA ASN A 67 -7.12 16.92 -8.29
C ASN A 67 -7.81 16.06 -7.20
N PRO A 68 -7.70 16.45 -5.91
CA PRO A 68 -6.91 17.56 -5.38
C PRO A 68 -5.40 17.25 -5.35
N THR A 69 -4.55 18.26 -5.18
CA THR A 69 -3.09 18.09 -5.13
C THR A 69 -2.62 17.28 -3.91
N TRP A 70 -3.47 17.19 -2.88
CA TRP A 70 -3.30 16.36 -1.69
C TRP A 70 -4.05 15.03 -1.77
N GLY A 71 -4.61 14.70 -2.94
CA GLY A 71 -5.37 13.47 -3.13
C GLY A 71 -4.51 12.21 -3.08
N TYR A 72 -5.17 11.07 -3.22
CA TYR A 72 -4.57 9.74 -3.14
C TYR A 72 -4.88 8.96 -4.41
N TYR A 73 -3.92 8.15 -4.87
CA TYR A 73 -4.17 7.24 -5.98
C TYR A 73 -5.07 6.08 -5.54
N TRP A 74 -5.72 5.44 -6.51
CA TRP A 74 -6.70 4.39 -6.25
C TRP A 74 -6.14 3.22 -5.41
N TRP A 75 -4.90 2.80 -5.70
CA TRP A 75 -4.25 1.70 -5.00
C TRP A 75 -4.05 1.96 -3.50
N GLU A 76 -3.78 3.21 -3.11
CA GLU A 76 -3.55 3.57 -1.70
C GLU A 76 -4.82 3.38 -0.86
N SER A 77 -5.99 3.49 -1.50
CA SER A 77 -7.27 3.14 -0.87
C SER A 77 -7.34 1.64 -0.58
N GLY A 78 -6.93 0.79 -1.53
CA GLY A 78 -6.82 -0.65 -1.33
C GLY A 78 -5.88 -1.02 -0.19
N ALA A 79 -4.76 -0.31 -0.09
CA ALA A 79 -3.77 -0.50 0.96
C ALA A 79 -4.27 -0.02 2.34
N MET A 80 -5.05 1.06 2.39
CA MET A 80 -5.75 1.54 3.59
C MET A 80 -6.74 0.49 4.12
N TRP A 81 -7.55 -0.12 3.24
CA TRP A 81 -8.47 -1.19 3.64
C TRP A 81 -7.74 -2.41 4.17
N GLY A 82 -6.63 -2.81 3.54
CA GLY A 82 -5.77 -3.87 4.06
C GLY A 82 -5.20 -3.56 5.45
N THR A 83 -4.85 -2.29 5.70
CA THR A 83 -4.38 -1.83 7.01
C THR A 83 -5.49 -1.91 8.07
N LEU A 84 -6.74 -1.60 7.71
CA LEU A 84 -7.88 -1.69 8.63
C LEU A 84 -8.28 -3.15 8.93
N ILE A 85 -8.09 -4.08 7.99
CA ILE A 85 -8.25 -5.51 8.25
C ILE A 85 -7.22 -5.98 9.29
N ASP A 86 -5.94 -5.63 9.13
CA ASP A 86 -4.92 -5.98 10.11
C ASP A 86 -5.15 -5.28 11.46
N TYR A 87 -5.58 -4.02 11.45
CA TYR A 87 -5.98 -3.32 12.68
C TYR A 87 -7.06 -4.09 13.44
N TRP A 88 -8.13 -4.50 12.77
CA TRP A 88 -9.18 -5.34 13.38
C TRP A 88 -8.60 -6.66 13.89
N HIS A 89 -7.79 -7.35 13.08
CA HIS A 89 -7.24 -8.66 13.41
C HIS A 89 -6.35 -8.62 14.66
N TYR A 90 -5.56 -7.56 14.83
CA TYR A 90 -4.67 -7.40 15.98
C TYR A 90 -5.41 -6.84 17.20
N THR A 91 -6.32 -5.89 17.04
CA THR A 91 -6.93 -5.18 18.18
C THR A 91 -8.23 -5.81 18.67
N GLY A 92 -8.98 -6.45 17.77
CA GLY A 92 -10.36 -6.90 17.97
C GLY A 92 -11.41 -5.81 17.72
N ASP A 93 -11.02 -4.58 17.37
CA ASP A 93 -11.98 -3.49 17.12
C ASP A 93 -12.67 -3.64 15.75
N THR A 94 -13.98 -3.80 15.78
CA THR A 94 -14.83 -4.01 14.59
C THR A 94 -15.41 -2.74 13.99
N SER A 95 -15.08 -1.55 14.53
CA SER A 95 -15.73 -0.27 14.19
C SER A 95 -15.72 0.06 12.70
N TYR A 96 -14.66 -0.36 11.98
CA TYR A 96 -14.48 -0.07 10.55
C TYR A 96 -14.73 -1.27 9.63
N ASN A 97 -15.15 -2.43 10.16
CA ASN A 97 -15.27 -3.66 9.35
C ASN A 97 -16.31 -3.51 8.23
N ASN A 98 -17.47 -2.93 8.52
CA ASN A 98 -18.55 -2.80 7.54
C ASN A 98 -18.17 -1.85 6.40
N VAL A 99 -17.56 -0.70 6.71
CA VAL A 99 -17.13 0.26 5.68
C VAL A 99 -15.96 -0.30 4.86
N THR A 100 -15.08 -1.07 5.49
CA THR A 100 -13.95 -1.75 4.82
C THR A 100 -14.45 -2.81 3.84
N ALA A 101 -15.35 -3.70 4.28
CA ALA A 101 -15.93 -4.73 3.42
C ALA A 101 -16.68 -4.12 2.23
N ALA A 102 -17.53 -3.11 2.48
CA ALA A 102 -18.27 -2.42 1.42
C ALA A 102 -17.34 -1.69 0.45
N GLY A 103 -16.28 -1.04 0.96
CA GLY A 103 -15.29 -0.34 0.14
C GLY A 103 -14.53 -1.27 -0.81
N ILE A 104 -14.07 -2.42 -0.31
CA ILE A 104 -13.39 -3.42 -1.14
C ILE A 104 -14.34 -4.01 -2.18
N GLN A 105 -15.54 -4.41 -1.77
CA GLN A 105 -16.54 -5.00 -2.69
C GLN A 105 -16.99 -4.03 -3.79
N TRP A 106 -17.00 -2.73 -3.52
CA TRP A 106 -17.33 -1.74 -4.54
C TRP A 106 -16.27 -1.63 -5.65
N GLN A 107 -15.01 -1.92 -5.34
CA GLN A 107 -13.87 -1.72 -6.24
C GLN A 107 -13.45 -3.00 -7.00
N THR A 108 -14.25 -4.07 -6.94
CA THR A 108 -13.93 -5.36 -7.61
C THR A 108 -13.94 -5.27 -9.13
N GLY A 109 -14.64 -4.28 -9.69
CA GLY A 109 -14.76 -4.09 -11.14
C GLY A 109 -15.81 -5.00 -11.77
N GLN A 110 -16.06 -4.82 -13.07
CA GLN A 110 -17.15 -5.50 -13.78
C GLN A 110 -16.94 -7.01 -13.94
N ASN A 111 -15.72 -7.49 -13.73
CA ASN A 111 -15.31 -8.87 -13.92
C ASN A 111 -14.83 -9.53 -12.62
N ASP A 112 -15.01 -8.87 -11.47
CA ASP A 112 -14.54 -9.32 -10.15
C ASP A 112 -13.04 -9.64 -10.10
N ASP A 113 -12.23 -8.76 -10.69
CA ASP A 113 -10.79 -8.93 -10.91
C ASP A 113 -9.94 -7.79 -10.34
N MET A 114 -10.56 -6.86 -9.61
CA MET A 114 -9.95 -5.60 -9.16
C MET A 114 -9.40 -4.76 -10.31
N MET A 115 -10.07 -4.78 -11.48
CA MET A 115 -9.79 -3.89 -12.61
C MET A 115 -11.02 -3.07 -13.04
N PRO A 116 -11.63 -2.30 -12.11
CA PRO A 116 -12.73 -1.40 -12.45
C PRO A 116 -12.35 -0.41 -13.57
N SER A 117 -13.18 -0.34 -14.62
CA SER A 117 -12.94 0.50 -15.80
C SER A 117 -12.69 1.98 -15.51
N ASN A 118 -13.29 2.52 -14.44
CA ASN A 118 -13.10 3.91 -14.02
C ASN A 118 -11.65 4.26 -13.65
N TRP A 119 -10.85 3.27 -13.28
CA TRP A 119 -9.45 3.43 -12.85
C TRP A 119 -8.45 2.95 -13.91
N SER A 120 -8.92 2.68 -15.14
CA SER A 120 -8.10 2.17 -16.25
C SER A 120 -6.99 3.12 -16.73
N GLN A 121 -7.05 4.41 -16.38
CA GLN A 121 -6.02 5.41 -16.69
C GLN A 121 -4.84 5.42 -15.71
N SER A 122 -4.91 4.64 -14.63
CA SER A 122 -3.86 4.51 -13.62
C SER A 122 -3.74 3.05 -13.16
N MET A 123 -3.94 2.11 -14.08
CA MET A 123 -4.00 0.68 -13.76
C MET A 123 -2.62 0.02 -13.92
N GLY A 124 -1.82 0.07 -12.85
CA GLY A 124 -0.62 -0.74 -12.69
C GLY A 124 -0.90 -2.16 -12.21
N ASN A 125 0.05 -3.07 -12.47
CA ASN A 125 0.04 -4.41 -11.90
C ASN A 125 0.23 -4.36 -10.37
N ASP A 126 1.01 -3.39 -9.90
CA ASP A 126 1.14 -3.04 -8.49
C ASP A 126 -0.17 -2.47 -7.93
N ASP A 127 -0.85 -1.54 -8.63
CA ASP A 127 -2.14 -1.02 -8.17
C ASP A 127 -3.15 -2.16 -7.93
N GLN A 128 -3.36 -3.00 -8.94
CA GLN A 128 -4.21 -4.19 -8.84
C GLN A 128 -3.69 -5.16 -7.78
N GLY A 129 -2.38 -5.33 -7.69
CA GLY A 129 -1.68 -6.21 -6.76
C GLY A 129 -1.95 -5.85 -5.30
N PHE A 130 -1.97 -4.56 -4.94
CA PHE A 130 -2.31 -4.12 -3.59
C PHE A 130 -3.74 -4.49 -3.20
N TRP A 131 -4.70 -4.32 -4.11
CA TRP A 131 -6.08 -4.77 -3.89
C TRP A 131 -6.19 -6.29 -3.75
N GLY A 132 -5.48 -7.04 -4.59
CA GLY A 132 -5.37 -8.49 -4.48
C GLY A 132 -4.78 -8.93 -3.14
N MET A 133 -3.71 -8.28 -2.69
CA MET A 133 -3.06 -8.57 -1.39
C MET A 133 -3.98 -8.23 -0.21
N THR A 134 -4.76 -7.16 -0.31
CA THR A 134 -5.80 -6.81 0.66
C THR A 134 -6.88 -7.90 0.74
N ALA A 135 -7.36 -8.39 -0.41
CA ALA A 135 -8.31 -9.51 -0.44
C ALA A 135 -7.69 -10.80 0.11
N MET A 136 -6.42 -11.08 -0.19
CA MET A 136 -5.70 -12.22 0.37
C MET A 136 -5.58 -12.12 1.90
N THR A 137 -5.32 -10.93 2.44
CA THR A 137 -5.27 -10.68 3.90
C THR A 137 -6.63 -10.89 4.55
N ALA A 138 -7.72 -10.47 3.90
CA ALA A 138 -9.08 -10.72 4.38
C ALA A 138 -9.38 -12.24 4.46
N ALA A 139 -8.94 -13.03 3.48
CA ALA A 139 -9.07 -14.49 3.52
C ALA A 139 -8.23 -15.12 4.63
N GLU A 140 -6.97 -14.70 4.78
CA GLU A 140 -6.02 -15.22 5.77
C GLU A 140 -6.40 -14.90 7.23
N THR A 141 -7.14 -13.82 7.47
CA THR A 141 -7.54 -13.38 8.82
C THR A 141 -8.97 -13.75 9.17
N ASN A 142 -9.70 -14.45 8.29
CA ASN A 142 -11.14 -14.68 8.43
C ASN A 142 -11.92 -13.36 8.63
N PHE A 143 -11.50 -12.30 7.93
CA PHE A 143 -12.29 -11.08 7.87
C PHE A 143 -13.70 -11.40 7.36
N GLN A 144 -14.70 -10.67 7.87
CA GLN A 144 -16.11 -10.99 7.63
C GLN A 144 -16.39 -11.26 6.15
N ASN A 145 -16.98 -12.41 5.85
CA ASN A 145 -17.22 -12.81 4.47
C ASN A 145 -18.27 -11.89 3.81
N PRO A 146 -18.13 -11.61 2.50
CA PRO A 146 -19.16 -10.94 1.71
C PRO A 146 -20.46 -11.74 1.68
N THR A 147 -21.53 -11.13 1.19
CA THR A 147 -22.77 -11.85 0.92
C THR A 147 -22.56 -12.87 -0.20
N ALA A 148 -23.42 -13.89 -0.27
CA ALA A 148 -23.23 -15.03 -1.19
C ALA A 148 -23.33 -14.67 -2.69
N ASP A 149 -23.88 -13.50 -3.02
CA ASP A 149 -23.97 -12.92 -4.35
C ASP A 149 -22.75 -12.07 -4.75
N GLN A 150 -21.80 -11.86 -3.83
CA GLN A 150 -20.55 -11.15 -4.05
C GLN A 150 -19.35 -12.11 -4.09
N PRO A 151 -18.28 -11.79 -4.83
CA PRO A 151 -17.08 -12.62 -4.86
C PRO A 151 -16.41 -12.69 -3.49
N GLY A 152 -16.03 -13.90 -3.08
CA GLY A 152 -15.26 -14.12 -1.84
C GLY A 152 -13.86 -13.50 -1.92
N TRP A 153 -13.28 -13.18 -0.76
CA TRP A 153 -11.93 -12.62 -0.66
C TRP A 153 -10.85 -13.49 -1.34
N LEU A 154 -10.91 -14.81 -1.16
CA LEU A 154 -10.01 -15.74 -1.84
C LEU A 154 -10.20 -15.70 -3.36
N ALA A 155 -11.44 -15.64 -3.84
CA ALA A 155 -11.74 -15.55 -5.27
C ALA A 155 -11.19 -14.25 -5.89
N LEU A 156 -11.27 -13.13 -5.19
CA LEU A 156 -10.70 -11.85 -5.63
C LEU A 156 -9.16 -11.90 -5.70
N ALA A 157 -8.51 -12.48 -4.68
CA ALA A 157 -7.05 -12.68 -4.71
C ALA A 157 -6.62 -13.59 -5.87
N GLN A 158 -7.38 -14.68 -6.11
CA GLN A 158 -7.16 -15.57 -7.25
C GLN A 158 -7.37 -14.87 -8.59
N ALA A 159 -8.37 -13.99 -8.71
CA ALA A 159 -8.61 -13.22 -9.92
C ALA A 159 -7.43 -12.31 -10.27
N VAL A 160 -6.91 -11.57 -9.28
CA VAL A 160 -5.74 -10.72 -9.46
C VAL A 160 -4.53 -11.55 -9.88
N PHE A 161 -4.24 -12.66 -9.19
CA PHE A 161 -3.15 -13.54 -9.57
C PHE A 161 -3.30 -14.09 -11.00
N ASN A 162 -4.48 -14.63 -11.34
CA ASN A 162 -4.72 -15.27 -12.64
C ASN A 162 -4.59 -14.28 -13.79
N THR A 163 -5.09 -13.05 -13.61
CA THR A 163 -4.95 -12.00 -14.63
C THR A 163 -3.52 -11.52 -14.77
N GLN A 164 -2.72 -11.52 -13.69
CA GLN A 164 -1.30 -11.19 -13.75
C GLN A 164 -0.46 -12.32 -14.35
N ALA A 165 -0.78 -13.58 -14.09
CA ALA A 165 0.00 -14.74 -14.52
C ALA A 165 0.16 -14.87 -16.05
N ILE A 166 -0.73 -14.26 -16.83
CA ILE A 166 -0.71 -14.28 -18.29
C ILE A 166 -0.05 -13.06 -18.94
N ARG A 167 0.39 -12.07 -18.15
CA ARG A 167 0.93 -10.79 -18.65
C ARG A 167 2.44 -10.75 -18.90
N PRO A 168 3.31 -11.54 -18.23
CA PRO A 168 4.73 -11.53 -18.55
C PRO A 168 4.96 -11.81 -20.03
N ASP A 169 5.79 -10.98 -20.66
CA ASP A 169 6.20 -11.12 -22.06
C ASP A 169 7.69 -11.47 -22.16
N ASN A 170 8.17 -11.72 -23.38
CA ASN A 170 9.57 -12.13 -23.61
C ASN A 170 10.59 -10.98 -23.45
N THR A 171 10.16 -9.72 -23.31
CA THR A 171 11.10 -8.61 -23.11
C THR A 171 11.78 -8.74 -21.76
N CYS A 172 13.08 -8.47 -21.69
CA CYS A 172 13.89 -8.72 -20.49
C CYS A 172 13.77 -10.16 -19.94
N ASN A 173 13.54 -11.15 -20.82
CA ASN A 173 13.39 -12.57 -20.49
C ASN A 173 12.23 -12.89 -19.52
N GLY A 174 11.19 -12.07 -19.44
CA GLY A 174 10.05 -12.29 -18.54
C GLY A 174 9.72 -11.06 -17.71
N GLY A 175 9.01 -11.29 -16.60
CA GLY A 175 8.61 -10.25 -15.65
C GLY A 175 7.45 -9.37 -16.13
N LEU A 176 6.69 -8.88 -15.17
CA LEU A 176 5.61 -7.93 -15.38
C LEU A 176 6.16 -6.53 -15.68
N ARG A 177 5.48 -5.84 -16.59
CA ARG A 177 5.57 -4.39 -16.73
C ARG A 177 4.89 -3.72 -15.55
N TRP A 178 5.23 -2.47 -15.29
CA TRP A 178 4.54 -1.67 -14.28
C TRP A 178 3.06 -1.54 -14.65
N GLN A 179 2.77 -1.00 -15.82
CA GLN A 179 1.39 -0.76 -16.26
C GLN A 179 0.73 -1.99 -16.87
N VAL A 180 -0.59 -2.12 -16.70
CA VAL A 180 -1.39 -3.21 -17.31
C VAL A 180 -1.64 -2.95 -18.79
N TYR A 181 -1.92 -1.70 -19.16
CA TYR A 181 -2.33 -1.35 -20.52
C TYR A 181 -1.21 -0.65 -21.32
N PRO A 182 -1.01 -1.01 -22.61
CA PRO A 182 0.07 -0.45 -23.44
C PRO A 182 0.03 1.06 -23.67
N TYR A 183 -1.12 1.70 -23.47
CA TYR A 183 -1.28 3.16 -23.65
C TYR A 183 -0.90 3.97 -22.41
N LEU A 184 -0.60 3.31 -21.29
CA LEU A 184 -0.24 3.99 -20.04
C LEU A 184 1.25 4.35 -20.04
N THR A 185 1.55 5.52 -19.49
CA THR A 185 2.94 5.95 -19.25
C THR A 185 3.58 5.02 -18.22
N GLY A 186 4.77 4.50 -18.53
CA GLY A 186 5.45 3.50 -17.70
C GLY A 186 5.16 2.05 -18.09
N TYR A 187 4.40 1.79 -19.17
CA TYR A 187 4.27 0.42 -19.71
C TYR A 187 5.61 -0.14 -20.22
N ASP A 188 6.53 0.73 -20.60
CA ASP A 188 7.91 0.44 -20.96
C ASP A 188 8.81 0.12 -19.75
N TYR A 189 8.36 0.36 -18.53
CA TYR A 189 9.11 0.12 -17.30
C TYR A 189 8.73 -1.23 -16.67
N LYS A 190 9.71 -2.08 -16.37
CA LYS A 190 9.53 -3.28 -15.54
C LYS A 190 10.11 -3.01 -14.15
N ASN A 191 9.26 -3.04 -13.13
CA ASN A 191 9.63 -2.62 -11.78
C ASN A 191 9.50 -3.75 -10.76
N SER A 192 10.21 -3.57 -9.65
CA SER A 192 10.25 -4.55 -8.56
C SER A 192 8.91 -4.69 -7.87
N ILE A 193 8.11 -3.62 -7.76
CA ILE A 193 6.85 -3.66 -7.02
C ILE A 193 5.76 -4.46 -7.74
N ALA A 194 5.57 -4.31 -9.06
CA ALA A 194 4.59 -5.11 -9.80
C ALA A 194 4.90 -6.61 -9.69
N ASN A 195 6.17 -6.96 -9.87
CA ASN A 195 6.65 -8.33 -9.75
C ASN A 195 6.61 -8.82 -8.30
N GLY A 196 6.88 -7.95 -7.33
CA GLY A 196 6.83 -8.25 -5.90
C GLY A 196 5.41 -8.57 -5.42
N CYS A 197 4.42 -7.77 -5.83
CA CYS A 197 3.01 -8.04 -5.56
C CYS A 197 2.58 -9.40 -6.13
N PHE A 198 2.95 -9.70 -7.38
CA PHE A 198 2.62 -10.97 -8.02
C PHE A 198 3.31 -12.17 -7.33
N PHE A 199 4.58 -12.03 -6.98
CA PHE A 199 5.35 -13.00 -6.20
C PHE A 199 4.72 -13.26 -4.83
N ASN A 200 4.39 -12.19 -4.09
CA ASN A 200 3.79 -12.27 -2.76
C ASN A 200 2.42 -12.94 -2.80
N LEU A 201 1.56 -12.58 -3.75
CA LEU A 201 0.27 -13.22 -3.97
C LEU A 201 0.42 -14.70 -4.33
N GLY A 202 1.34 -15.05 -5.24
CA GLY A 202 1.61 -16.44 -5.59
C GLY A 202 2.05 -17.28 -4.38
N ALA A 203 2.99 -16.78 -3.59
CA ALA A 203 3.46 -17.47 -2.39
C ALA A 203 2.34 -17.69 -1.35
N ARG A 204 1.51 -16.67 -1.12
CA ARG A 204 0.38 -16.73 -0.18
C ARG A 204 -0.74 -17.63 -0.65
N LEU A 205 -1.08 -17.58 -1.95
CA LEU A 205 -2.06 -18.48 -2.55
C LEU A 205 -1.57 -19.93 -2.54
N ALA A 206 -0.29 -20.18 -2.80
CA ALA A 206 0.32 -21.52 -2.67
C ALA A 206 0.12 -22.06 -1.25
N ARG A 207 0.49 -21.28 -0.23
CA ARG A 207 0.31 -21.64 1.18
C ARG A 207 -1.17 -21.85 1.55
N TYR A 208 -2.04 -20.92 1.16
CA TYR A 208 -3.45 -20.97 1.54
C TYR A 208 -4.18 -22.15 0.90
N THR A 209 -3.88 -22.46 -0.37
CA THR A 209 -4.62 -23.44 -1.17
C THR A 209 -3.93 -24.80 -1.29
N SER A 210 -2.65 -24.90 -0.94
CA SER A 210 -1.80 -26.06 -1.23
C SER A 210 -1.74 -26.42 -2.72
N ASN A 211 -1.73 -25.40 -3.60
CA ASN A 211 -1.65 -25.58 -5.04
C ASN A 211 -0.29 -25.09 -5.58
N ASP A 212 0.50 -26.04 -6.08
CA ASP A 212 1.87 -25.86 -6.54
C ASP A 212 2.01 -24.90 -7.73
N THR A 213 0.96 -24.70 -8.53
CA THR A 213 1.02 -23.76 -9.67
C THR A 213 1.36 -22.34 -9.20
N TYR A 214 0.78 -21.91 -8.07
CA TYR A 214 1.08 -20.58 -7.52
C TYR A 214 2.54 -20.48 -7.05
N ALA A 215 3.08 -21.54 -6.44
CA ALA A 215 4.46 -21.62 -6.00
C ALA A 215 5.45 -21.58 -7.17
N GLN A 216 5.14 -22.27 -8.27
CA GLN A 216 5.98 -22.27 -9.48
C GLN A 216 6.07 -20.88 -10.12
N HIS A 217 4.97 -20.13 -10.16
CA HIS A 217 5.01 -18.74 -10.60
C HIS A 217 5.83 -17.86 -9.64
N ALA A 218 5.69 -18.07 -8.33
CA ALA A 218 6.48 -17.35 -7.34
C ALA A 218 7.99 -17.60 -7.52
N GLU A 219 8.40 -18.86 -7.73
CA GLU A 219 9.79 -19.22 -8.04
C GLU A 219 10.27 -18.58 -9.35
N THR A 220 9.46 -18.62 -10.40
CA THR A 220 9.79 -18.01 -11.70
C THR A 220 10.08 -16.52 -11.58
N ILE A 221 9.26 -15.79 -10.80
CA ILE A 221 9.45 -14.34 -10.60
C ILE A 221 10.65 -14.05 -9.71
N TRP A 222 10.88 -14.86 -8.68
CA TRP A 222 12.07 -14.77 -7.83
C TRP A 222 13.36 -14.94 -8.65
N ASP A 223 13.40 -15.94 -9.52
CA ASP A 223 14.56 -16.18 -10.37
C ASP A 223 14.72 -15.06 -11.40
N TRP A 224 13.61 -14.57 -11.96
CA TRP A 224 13.63 -13.45 -12.90
C TRP A 224 14.19 -12.17 -12.26
N VAL A 225 13.71 -11.75 -11.09
CA VAL A 225 14.12 -10.47 -10.45
C VAL A 225 15.62 -10.45 -10.11
N GLN A 226 16.20 -11.60 -9.74
CA GLN A 226 17.65 -11.73 -9.58
C GLN A 226 18.37 -11.72 -10.93
N SER A 227 17.88 -12.47 -11.92
CA SER A 227 18.55 -12.62 -13.21
C SER A 227 18.67 -11.31 -14.00
N VAL A 228 17.66 -10.43 -13.86
CA VAL A 228 17.64 -9.11 -14.51
C VAL A 228 18.43 -8.06 -13.71
N GLY A 229 18.86 -8.38 -12.49
CA GLY A 229 19.65 -7.51 -11.63
C GLY A 229 18.85 -6.49 -10.80
N LEU A 230 17.51 -6.62 -10.77
CA LEU A 230 16.68 -5.81 -9.86
C LEU A 230 16.86 -6.24 -8.40
N MET A 231 17.25 -7.49 -8.17
CA MET A 231 17.78 -7.98 -6.89
C MET A 231 19.24 -8.41 -7.06
N ASP A 232 20.16 -7.85 -6.29
CA ASP A 232 21.57 -8.25 -6.31
C ASP A 232 21.91 -9.37 -5.30
N ALA A 233 23.17 -9.82 -5.31
CA ALA A 233 23.63 -10.93 -4.47
C ALA A 233 23.61 -10.61 -2.97
N GLU A 234 23.64 -9.33 -2.61
CA GLU A 234 23.49 -8.83 -1.25
C GLU A 234 22.03 -8.56 -0.86
N TYR A 235 21.07 -8.98 -1.70
CA TYR A 235 19.63 -8.80 -1.52
C TYR A 235 19.17 -7.33 -1.53
N ASN A 236 19.93 -6.40 -2.11
CA ASN A 236 19.38 -5.07 -2.41
C ASN A 236 18.29 -5.23 -3.47
N ILE A 237 17.14 -4.57 -3.28
CA ILE A 237 16.07 -4.53 -4.28
C ILE A 237 15.95 -3.11 -4.82
N TYR A 238 16.26 -2.97 -6.11
CA TYR A 238 16.21 -1.72 -6.87
C TYR A 238 14.83 -1.51 -7.50
N ASP A 239 14.54 -0.30 -7.93
CA ASP A 239 13.18 0.11 -8.30
C ASP A 239 12.69 -0.56 -9.61
N GLY A 240 13.51 -0.57 -10.66
CA GLY A 240 13.09 -1.08 -11.97
C GLY A 240 14.07 -0.73 -13.08
N ALA A 241 13.69 -1.07 -14.31
CA ALA A 241 14.45 -0.76 -15.52
C ALA A 241 13.53 -0.74 -16.76
N HIS A 242 13.99 -0.15 -17.86
CA HIS A 242 13.20 0.02 -19.09
C HIS A 242 13.45 -1.12 -20.09
N ILE A 243 12.41 -1.52 -20.82
CA ILE A 243 12.51 -2.61 -21.81
C ILE A 243 13.38 -2.24 -23.03
N GLU A 244 13.50 -0.95 -23.36
CA GLU A 244 14.30 -0.43 -24.48
C GLU A 244 15.80 -0.73 -24.30
N THR A 245 16.24 -0.86 -23.05
CA THR A 245 17.64 -1.16 -22.69
C THR A 245 17.84 -2.64 -22.37
N ASN A 246 16.85 -3.49 -22.65
CA ASN A 246 16.77 -4.86 -22.12
C ASN A 246 16.86 -4.92 -20.59
N CYS A 247 16.26 -3.93 -19.90
CA CYS A 247 16.26 -3.81 -18.44
C CYS A 247 17.66 -3.67 -17.82
N THR A 248 18.63 -3.12 -18.55
CA THR A 248 20.00 -2.93 -18.06
C THR A 248 20.22 -1.57 -17.40
N ASP A 249 19.32 -0.60 -17.61
CA ASP A 249 19.33 0.72 -16.98
C ASP A 249 18.66 0.73 -15.60
N ILE A 250 19.18 -0.11 -14.69
CA ILE A 250 18.60 -0.31 -13.36
C ILE A 250 18.56 1.01 -12.58
N ASN A 251 17.35 1.45 -12.24
CA ASN A 251 17.11 2.52 -11.29
C ASN A 251 17.39 2.02 -9.87
N LYS A 252 18.53 2.42 -9.31
CA LYS A 252 19.01 1.93 -8.00
C LYS A 252 18.36 2.59 -6.78
N VAL A 253 17.28 3.35 -6.95
CA VAL A 253 16.51 3.81 -5.79
C VAL A 253 15.94 2.60 -5.07
N GLN A 254 16.05 2.60 -3.74
CA GLN A 254 15.55 1.53 -2.89
C GLN A 254 14.40 2.06 -2.05
N PHE A 255 13.26 1.36 -2.11
CA PHE A 255 12.04 1.70 -1.37
C PHE A 255 11.70 0.59 -0.38
N SER A 256 11.30 0.96 0.84
CA SER A 256 11.12 0.00 1.93
C SER A 256 10.08 -1.09 1.65
N TYR A 257 9.00 -0.75 0.95
CA TYR A 257 7.94 -1.68 0.60
C TYR A 257 8.40 -2.79 -0.37
N ASN A 258 9.41 -2.55 -1.22
CA ASN A 258 9.96 -3.58 -2.08
C ASN A 258 10.63 -4.65 -1.21
N MET A 259 11.43 -4.27 -0.22
CA MET A 259 11.97 -5.25 0.73
C MET A 259 10.88 -6.02 1.47
N GLY A 260 9.86 -5.32 1.97
CA GLY A 260 8.78 -5.95 2.73
C GLY A 260 7.95 -6.95 1.91
N VAL A 261 7.60 -6.62 0.65
CA VAL A 261 6.74 -7.48 -0.18
C VAL A 261 7.44 -8.78 -0.56
N TYR A 262 8.73 -8.72 -0.92
CA TYR A 262 9.54 -9.90 -1.21
C TYR A 262 9.87 -10.70 0.06
N LEU A 263 10.12 -10.04 1.20
CA LEU A 263 10.36 -10.74 2.46
C LEU A 263 9.15 -11.58 2.88
N LEU A 264 7.95 -11.01 2.86
CA LEU A 264 6.74 -11.75 3.21
C LEU A 264 6.43 -12.87 2.21
N GLY A 265 6.69 -12.65 0.92
CA GLY A 265 6.55 -13.70 -0.10
C GLY A 265 7.51 -14.86 0.15
N ALA A 266 8.79 -14.57 0.40
CA ALA A 266 9.81 -15.58 0.73
C ALA A 266 9.47 -16.34 2.02
N ALA A 267 8.95 -15.65 3.04
CA ALA A 267 8.53 -16.27 4.30
C ALA A 267 7.33 -17.21 4.13
N ASN A 268 6.39 -16.87 3.25
CA ASN A 268 5.29 -17.77 2.88
C ASN A 268 5.78 -18.99 2.10
N MET A 269 6.74 -18.81 1.18
CA MET A 269 7.37 -19.93 0.48
C MET A 269 8.18 -20.84 1.42
N TYR A 270 8.90 -20.27 2.40
CA TYR A 270 9.55 -21.02 3.48
C TYR A 270 8.53 -21.89 4.23
N ASN A 271 7.40 -21.30 4.64
CA ASN A 271 6.36 -22.01 5.36
C ASN A 271 5.71 -23.13 4.51
N TYR A 272 5.33 -22.81 3.27
CA TYR A 272 4.72 -23.73 2.32
C TYR A 272 5.63 -24.91 1.95
N THR A 273 6.95 -24.67 1.84
CA THR A 273 7.95 -25.71 1.57
C THR A 273 8.42 -26.46 2.82
N ASN A 274 7.65 -26.40 3.92
CA ASN A 274 7.95 -27.06 5.19
C ASN A 274 9.33 -26.68 5.77
N GLY A 275 9.68 -25.41 5.67
CA GLY A 275 10.92 -24.86 6.24
C GLY A 275 12.17 -25.19 5.44
N SER A 276 12.08 -25.16 4.10
CA SER A 276 13.23 -25.48 3.26
C SER A 276 14.42 -24.53 3.49
N ALA A 277 15.63 -25.09 3.51
CA ALA A 277 16.86 -24.32 3.73
C ALA A 277 17.08 -23.23 2.67
N LEU A 278 16.63 -23.47 1.43
CA LEU A 278 16.69 -22.47 0.35
C LEU A 278 15.90 -21.21 0.73
N TRP A 279 14.61 -21.37 1.03
CA TRP A 279 13.76 -20.23 1.36
C TRP A 279 14.10 -19.61 2.71
N GLN A 280 14.61 -20.39 3.67
CA GLN A 280 15.17 -19.85 4.91
C GLN A 280 16.31 -18.86 4.63
N SER A 281 17.29 -19.27 3.81
CA SER A 281 18.44 -18.40 3.48
C SER A 281 18.02 -17.11 2.76
N ARG A 282 16.98 -17.19 1.91
CA ARG A 282 16.40 -16.04 1.22
C ARG A 282 15.73 -15.08 2.20
N VAL A 283 14.98 -15.60 3.18
CA VAL A 283 14.38 -14.79 4.26
C VAL A 283 15.45 -14.12 5.10
N GLU A 284 16.50 -14.84 5.50
CA GLU A 284 17.62 -14.28 6.28
C GLU A 284 18.36 -13.17 5.53
N GLY A 285 18.65 -13.37 4.24
CA GLY A 285 19.29 -12.39 3.38
C GLY A 285 18.47 -11.11 3.23
N LEU A 286 17.20 -11.24 2.85
CA LEU A 286 16.28 -10.10 2.76
C LEU A 286 16.12 -9.38 4.09
N LEU A 287 16.01 -10.11 5.20
CA LEU A 287 15.82 -9.52 6.53
C LEU A 287 17.03 -8.71 6.97
N ASN A 288 18.23 -9.27 6.81
CA ASN A 288 19.47 -8.58 7.13
C ASN A 288 19.61 -7.29 6.33
N GLN A 289 19.33 -7.35 5.02
CA GLN A 289 19.44 -6.16 4.18
C GLN A 289 18.35 -5.13 4.47
N THR A 290 17.14 -5.59 4.81
CA THR A 290 16.05 -4.72 5.28
C THR A 290 16.49 -3.93 6.51
N PHE A 291 17.08 -4.59 7.50
CA PHE A 291 17.55 -3.91 8.72
C PHE A 291 18.71 -2.96 8.47
N ASN A 292 19.62 -3.33 7.57
CA ASN A 292 20.79 -2.52 7.23
C ASN A 292 20.40 -1.19 6.55
N VAL A 293 19.43 -1.24 5.62
CA VAL A 293 19.06 -0.06 4.80
C VAL A 293 17.93 0.75 5.45
N PHE A 294 16.89 0.07 5.95
CA PHE A 294 15.63 0.72 6.32
C PHE A 294 15.40 0.82 7.83
N PHE A 295 16.35 0.40 8.68
CA PHE A 295 16.28 0.55 10.13
C PHE A 295 17.54 1.20 10.74
N PRO A 296 17.96 2.39 10.26
CA PRO A 296 18.99 3.15 10.96
C PRO A 296 18.54 3.40 12.41
N ASP A 297 19.44 3.15 13.37
CA ASP A 297 19.16 3.25 14.80
C ASP A 297 17.94 2.44 15.28
N ASN A 298 17.62 1.33 14.59
CA ASN A 298 16.45 0.49 14.82
C ASN A 298 15.09 1.11 14.49
N ILE A 299 15.04 2.28 13.85
CA ILE A 299 13.80 2.99 13.50
C ILE A 299 13.55 2.87 11.99
N ALA A 300 12.34 2.45 11.60
CA ALA A 300 11.99 2.34 10.20
C ALA A 300 12.10 3.70 9.47
N TYR A 301 12.77 3.71 8.32
CA TYR A 301 13.18 4.92 7.62
C TYR A 301 13.08 4.75 6.10
N GLU A 302 12.53 5.74 5.40
CA GLU A 302 12.46 5.71 3.93
C GLU A 302 13.66 6.43 3.28
N VAL A 303 14.71 5.66 2.95
CA VAL A 303 16.00 6.19 2.47
C VAL A 303 15.88 7.02 1.18
N ALA A 304 14.88 6.74 0.35
CA ALA A 304 14.69 7.43 -0.92
C ALA A 304 14.26 8.90 -0.77
N CYS A 305 13.58 9.25 0.32
CA CYS A 305 12.89 10.54 0.41
C CYS A 305 12.90 11.21 1.79
N GLU A 306 13.03 10.46 2.89
CA GLU A 306 12.81 10.99 4.25
C GLU A 306 13.89 12.00 4.66
N GLN A 307 15.13 11.85 4.19
CA GLN A 307 16.25 12.74 4.55
C GLN A 307 15.98 14.20 4.19
N LYS A 308 15.36 14.43 3.03
CA LYS A 308 15.02 15.77 2.53
C LYS A 308 13.53 16.07 2.67
N LEU A 309 12.77 15.15 3.26
CA LEU A 309 11.31 15.19 3.35
C LEU A 309 10.65 15.45 1.99
N SER A 310 11.18 14.82 0.94
CA SER A 310 10.72 14.96 -0.44
C SER A 310 9.84 13.80 -0.89
N CYS A 311 9.20 13.13 0.07
CA CYS A 311 8.34 11.97 -0.18
C CYS A 311 7.09 12.37 -0.97
N THR A 312 6.70 11.54 -1.92
CA THR A 312 5.39 11.67 -2.61
C THR A 312 4.28 11.11 -1.72
N THR A 313 3.01 11.34 -2.09
CA THR A 313 1.84 10.75 -1.42
C THR A 313 2.03 9.25 -1.18
N ASP A 314 2.42 8.53 -2.23
CA ASP A 314 2.69 7.09 -2.19
C ASP A 314 3.75 6.72 -1.14
N MET A 315 4.89 7.41 -1.16
CA MET A 315 6.04 7.08 -0.30
C MET A 315 5.74 7.25 1.19
N PHE A 316 4.78 8.11 1.57
CA PHE A 316 4.37 8.26 2.96
C PHE A 316 3.77 6.97 3.56
N SER A 317 3.26 6.08 2.72
CA SER A 317 2.62 4.84 3.16
C SER A 317 3.57 3.65 3.28
N PHE A 318 4.76 3.68 2.68
CA PHE A 318 5.61 2.49 2.50
C PHE A 318 6.02 1.84 3.82
N LYS A 319 6.29 2.65 4.86
CA LYS A 319 6.61 2.14 6.21
C LYS A 319 5.44 1.40 6.88
N ALA A 320 4.19 1.69 6.49
CA ALA A 320 3.03 0.92 6.95
C ALA A 320 3.12 -0.54 6.49
N TYR A 321 3.49 -0.73 5.22
CA TYR A 321 3.58 -2.05 4.61
C TYR A 321 4.80 -2.81 5.12
N LEU A 322 5.95 -2.14 5.16
CA LEU A 322 7.18 -2.71 5.73
C LEU A 322 6.94 -3.28 7.13
N THR A 323 6.35 -2.50 8.03
CA THR A 323 6.16 -2.91 9.43
C THR A 323 5.12 -4.01 9.60
N ARG A 324 3.99 -3.95 8.88
CA ARG A 324 2.98 -5.03 8.86
C ARG A 324 3.51 -6.33 8.27
N TRP A 325 4.25 -6.26 7.17
CA TRP A 325 4.79 -7.44 6.50
C TRP A 325 5.94 -8.08 7.27
N LEU A 326 6.74 -7.30 8.00
CA LEU A 326 7.68 -7.82 9.00
C LEU A 326 6.96 -8.56 10.12
N ALA A 327 5.91 -7.97 10.69
CA ALA A 327 5.10 -8.61 11.72
C ALA A 327 4.48 -9.94 11.23
N ALA A 328 3.86 -9.94 10.05
CA ALA A 328 3.32 -11.15 9.43
C ALA A 328 4.42 -12.20 9.14
N THR A 329 5.63 -11.77 8.76
CA THR A 329 6.77 -12.67 8.56
C THR A 329 7.11 -13.44 9.83
N THR A 330 7.02 -12.82 11.02
CA THR A 330 7.25 -13.52 12.30
C THR A 330 6.28 -14.67 12.53
N GLN A 331 5.07 -14.61 11.98
CA GLN A 331 4.05 -15.64 12.19
C GLN A 331 4.22 -16.84 11.26
N VAL A 332 4.78 -16.66 10.06
CA VAL A 332 4.99 -17.73 9.06
C VAL A 332 6.43 -18.24 9.01
N ALA A 333 7.39 -17.45 9.50
CA ALA A 333 8.80 -17.81 9.67
C ALA A 333 9.26 -17.50 11.10
N PRO A 334 8.86 -18.27 12.13
CA PRO A 334 9.04 -17.90 13.54
C PRO A 334 10.47 -17.63 14.01
N PHE A 335 11.48 -18.16 13.31
CA PHE A 335 12.88 -17.90 13.62
C PHE A 335 13.28 -16.41 13.46
N THR A 336 12.47 -15.61 12.78
CA THR A 336 12.73 -14.17 12.60
C THR A 336 12.16 -13.31 13.74
N HIS A 337 11.31 -13.87 14.61
CA HIS A 337 10.55 -13.11 15.61
C HIS A 337 11.44 -12.21 16.48
N ASP A 338 12.45 -12.80 17.11
CA ASP A 338 13.33 -12.09 18.06
C ASP A 338 14.25 -11.08 17.38
N LEU A 339 14.41 -11.18 16.06
CA LEU A 339 15.15 -10.22 15.24
C LEU A 339 14.26 -9.03 14.84
N ILE A 340 12.99 -9.28 14.54
CA ILE A 340 12.04 -8.29 14.02
C ILE A 340 11.42 -7.45 15.14
N MET A 341 10.93 -8.08 16.21
CA MET A 341 10.13 -7.38 17.22
C MET A 341 10.85 -6.19 17.88
N PRO A 342 12.16 -6.23 18.19
CA PRO A 342 12.87 -5.06 18.72
C PRO A 342 12.85 -3.85 17.77
N LYS A 343 12.91 -4.07 16.46
CA LYS A 343 12.86 -3.01 15.44
C LYS A 343 11.47 -2.38 15.35
N LEU A 344 10.41 -3.21 15.42
CA LEU A 344 9.02 -2.76 15.42
C LEU A 344 8.68 -1.99 16.71
N ALA A 345 9.20 -2.41 17.85
CA ALA A 345 9.02 -1.71 19.12
C ALA A 345 9.68 -0.32 19.14
N ALA A 346 10.95 -0.24 18.71
CA ALA A 346 11.66 1.04 18.60
C ALA A 346 10.98 2.00 17.62
N SER A 347 10.54 1.47 16.47
CA SER A 347 9.80 2.24 15.46
C SER A 347 8.46 2.75 16.00
N ALA A 348 7.72 1.95 16.77
CA ALA A 348 6.44 2.36 17.34
C ALA A 348 6.57 3.49 18.37
N GLN A 349 7.57 3.43 19.24
CA GLN A 349 7.85 4.53 20.17
C GLN A 349 8.21 5.82 19.41
N ALA A 350 9.06 5.72 18.39
CA ALA A 350 9.44 6.87 17.57
C ALA A 350 8.26 7.45 16.76
N ALA A 351 7.39 6.60 16.22
CA ALA A 351 6.20 7.01 15.50
C ALA A 351 5.20 7.76 16.41
N ALA A 352 4.98 7.26 17.63
CA ALA A 352 4.10 7.91 18.60
C ALA A 352 4.54 9.35 18.95
N LEU A 353 5.85 9.61 18.98
CA LEU A 353 6.39 10.95 19.21
C LEU A 353 6.10 11.92 18.05
N GLN A 354 5.95 11.42 16.82
CA GLN A 354 5.60 12.23 15.64
C GLN A 354 4.10 12.48 15.50
N CYS A 355 3.26 11.93 16.38
CA CYS A 355 1.82 12.15 16.40
C CYS A 355 1.44 13.28 17.36
N ASN A 356 1.90 14.49 17.04
CA ASN A 356 1.67 15.69 17.83
C ASN A 356 1.43 16.93 16.96
N GLY A 357 1.09 16.71 15.67
CA GLY A 357 0.92 17.75 14.66
C GLY A 357 -0.52 18.00 14.23
N GLY A 358 -0.68 18.79 13.16
CA GLY A 358 -1.98 19.14 12.59
C GLY A 358 -2.85 20.01 13.50
N ASP A 359 -4.02 20.41 12.99
CA ASP A 359 -4.92 21.35 13.69
C ASP A 359 -5.51 20.75 14.98
N ASN A 360 -5.57 19.42 15.08
CA ASN A 360 -6.04 18.69 16.26
C ASN A 360 -4.91 18.36 17.26
N GLY A 361 -3.66 18.71 16.94
CA GLY A 361 -2.50 18.49 17.80
C GLY A 361 -2.07 17.03 17.99
N ARG A 362 -2.56 16.10 17.15
CA ARG A 362 -2.25 14.66 17.24
C ARG A 362 -2.11 13.95 15.89
N MET A 363 -2.09 14.69 14.77
CA MET A 363 -1.77 14.10 13.47
C MET A 363 -0.32 13.62 13.44
N CYS A 364 -0.10 12.46 12.83
CA CYS A 364 1.19 11.82 12.70
C CYS A 364 1.96 12.33 11.48
N GLY A 365 3.23 12.67 11.69
CA GLY A 365 4.24 12.81 10.64
C GLY A 365 4.88 11.46 10.25
N LEU A 366 5.80 11.48 9.28
CA LEU A 366 6.54 10.30 8.83
C LEU A 366 7.94 10.19 9.45
N SER A 367 8.57 11.31 9.78
CA SER A 367 10.00 11.39 10.11
C SER A 367 10.29 10.95 11.55
N TRP A 368 10.08 9.68 11.86
CA TRP A 368 10.17 9.12 13.23
C TRP A 368 11.54 9.37 13.88
N SER A 369 12.60 9.45 13.09
CA SER A 369 13.96 9.81 13.54
C SER A 369 14.07 11.22 14.15
N LYS A 370 13.12 12.13 13.88
CA LYS A 370 13.10 13.50 14.46
C LYS A 370 12.53 13.55 15.89
N GLY A 371 12.16 12.41 16.48
CA GLY A 371 11.67 12.34 17.86
C GLY A 371 10.35 13.09 18.02
N ALA A 372 10.26 14.05 18.95
CA ALA A 372 9.04 14.83 19.17
C ALA A 372 8.92 16.09 18.29
N VAL A 373 9.94 16.41 17.47
CA VAL A 373 9.86 17.55 16.55
C VAL A 373 9.05 17.14 15.33
N TRP A 374 7.78 17.55 15.27
CA TRP A 374 6.89 17.23 14.16
C TRP A 374 7.49 17.64 12.82
N ASP A 375 7.43 16.74 11.84
CA ASP A 375 8.02 16.99 10.53
C ASP A 375 7.19 17.90 9.61
N GLY A 376 5.98 18.27 10.03
CA GLY A 376 5.09 19.15 9.27
C GLY A 376 4.28 18.43 8.18
N THR A 377 4.36 17.10 8.10
CA THR A 377 3.58 16.28 7.16
C THR A 377 2.40 15.60 7.84
N GLN A 378 1.36 15.32 7.07
CA GLN A 378 0.16 14.61 7.51
C GLN A 378 -0.58 14.05 6.28
N GLY A 379 -1.37 13.01 6.48
CA GLY A 379 -2.14 12.36 5.43
C GLY A 379 -2.41 10.90 5.76
N VAL A 380 -3.12 10.21 4.87
CA VAL A 380 -3.48 8.80 5.08
C VAL A 380 -2.23 7.92 5.19
N GLY A 381 -1.23 8.10 4.32
CA GLY A 381 0.05 7.39 4.40
C GLY A 381 0.73 7.46 5.77
N GLN A 382 0.86 8.65 6.35
CA GLN A 382 1.50 8.86 7.65
C GLN A 382 0.70 8.20 8.79
N GLN A 383 -0.63 8.36 8.77
CA GLN A 383 -1.51 7.75 9.77
C GLN A 383 -1.47 6.22 9.66
N MET A 384 -1.53 5.67 8.44
CA MET A 384 -1.36 4.24 8.18
C MET A 384 -0.02 3.74 8.75
N ALA A 385 1.07 4.45 8.47
CA ALA A 385 2.41 4.05 8.89
C ALA A 385 2.55 4.01 10.43
N ALA A 386 2.12 5.08 11.11
CA ALA A 386 2.17 5.15 12.57
C ALA A 386 1.24 4.10 13.23
N MET A 387 -0.01 3.99 12.76
CA MET A 387 -0.97 3.01 13.27
C MET A 387 -0.44 1.59 13.15
N SER A 388 0.08 1.25 11.97
CA SER A 388 0.61 -0.06 11.62
C SER A 388 1.73 -0.50 12.54
N THR A 389 2.76 0.34 12.70
CA THR A 389 3.89 -0.02 13.57
C THR A 389 3.48 -0.12 15.04
N ILE A 390 2.42 0.58 15.47
CA ILE A 390 1.93 0.54 16.84
C ILE A 390 1.17 -0.76 17.12
N PHE A 391 0.11 -1.08 16.35
CA PHE A 391 -0.72 -2.24 16.68
C PHE A 391 0.02 -3.59 16.55
N VAL A 392 1.05 -3.69 15.71
CA VAL A 392 1.81 -4.95 15.57
C VAL A 392 2.56 -5.33 16.85
N ASN A 393 2.80 -4.39 17.76
CA ASN A 393 3.38 -4.65 19.07
C ASN A 393 2.42 -5.35 20.05
N LEU A 394 1.20 -5.70 19.62
CA LEU A 394 0.33 -6.61 20.36
C LEU A 394 0.78 -8.08 20.27
N LEU A 395 1.58 -8.47 19.26
CA LEU A 395 2.11 -9.83 19.10
C LEU A 395 2.76 -10.41 20.37
N PRO A 396 3.65 -9.69 21.08
CA PRO A 396 4.26 -10.20 22.31
C PRO A 396 3.33 -10.18 23.53
N LEU A 397 2.20 -9.49 23.48
CA LEU A 397 1.32 -9.28 24.64
C LEU A 397 0.07 -10.17 24.65
N GLN A 398 -0.37 -10.64 23.49
CA GLN A 398 -1.59 -11.44 23.37
C GLN A 398 -1.52 -12.41 22.18
N PRO A 399 -2.31 -13.50 22.20
CA PRO A 399 -2.44 -14.37 21.05
C PRO A 399 -3.07 -13.63 19.86
N VAL A 400 -2.26 -13.36 18.83
CA VAL A 400 -2.73 -12.92 17.50
C VAL A 400 -2.60 -14.13 16.58
N ALA A 401 -3.74 -14.61 16.05
CA ALA A 401 -3.72 -15.79 15.19
C ALA A 401 -2.86 -15.55 13.94
N GLY A 402 -2.08 -16.56 13.55
CA GLY A 402 -1.32 -16.51 12.30
C GLY A 402 -2.22 -16.63 11.07
N PRO A 403 -1.71 -16.34 9.86
CA PRO A 403 -2.47 -16.43 8.61
C PRO A 403 -3.04 -17.83 8.39
N LEU A 404 -4.35 -17.91 8.15
CA LEU A 404 -5.07 -19.15 7.92
C LEU A 404 -4.81 -19.72 6.51
N THR A 405 -5.21 -20.97 6.31
CA THR A 405 -5.26 -21.70 5.04
C THR A 405 -6.64 -22.35 4.89
N ASN A 406 -6.92 -22.95 3.73
CA ASN A 406 -8.13 -23.76 3.53
C ASN A 406 -8.26 -24.94 4.51
N SER A 407 -7.15 -25.42 5.07
CA SER A 407 -7.10 -26.57 5.98
C SER A 407 -7.07 -26.19 7.45
N THR A 408 -6.80 -24.93 7.78
CA THR A 408 -6.68 -24.44 9.15
C THR A 408 -7.83 -23.52 9.57
N GLY A 409 -8.97 -23.58 8.86
CA GLY A 409 -10.19 -22.85 9.21
C GLY A 409 -10.45 -21.55 8.44
N GLY A 410 -9.73 -21.31 7.34
CA GLY A 410 -10.05 -20.22 6.42
C GLY A 410 -11.42 -20.44 5.77
N THR A 411 -12.30 -19.45 5.84
CA THR A 411 -13.72 -19.56 5.46
C THR A 411 -14.07 -18.94 4.10
N SER A 412 -13.16 -18.15 3.54
CA SER A 412 -13.42 -17.45 2.28
C SER A 412 -13.51 -18.40 1.10
N ILE A 413 -14.57 -18.26 0.30
CA ILE A 413 -14.82 -19.10 -0.87
C ILE A 413 -13.96 -18.61 -2.04
N GLY A 414 -13.19 -19.53 -2.63
CA GLY A 414 -12.38 -19.29 -3.82
C GLY A 414 -13.11 -19.59 -5.12
N ASN A 415 -12.49 -19.19 -6.23
CA ASN A 415 -12.87 -19.57 -7.59
C ASN A 415 -11.59 -19.71 -8.43
N SER A 416 -11.21 -20.94 -8.77
CA SER A 416 -9.99 -21.21 -9.54
C SER A 416 -10.00 -20.59 -10.94
N ASN A 417 -11.17 -20.30 -11.50
CA ASN A 417 -11.34 -19.67 -12.81
C ASN A 417 -11.50 -18.14 -12.71
N ALA A 418 -11.40 -17.54 -11.51
CA ALA A 418 -11.55 -16.10 -11.35
C ALA A 418 -10.55 -15.34 -12.23
N GLY A 419 -10.98 -14.23 -12.84
CA GLY A 419 -10.15 -13.46 -13.77
C GLY A 419 -10.01 -14.04 -15.19
N ALA A 420 -10.53 -15.24 -15.49
CA ALA A 420 -10.43 -15.83 -16.83
C ALA A 420 -11.22 -15.06 -17.91
N GLN A 421 -12.28 -14.35 -17.53
CA GLN A 421 -13.03 -13.44 -18.42
C GLN A 421 -12.32 -12.09 -18.66
N SER A 422 -11.36 -11.74 -17.81
CA SER A 422 -10.66 -10.45 -17.81
C SER A 422 -9.53 -10.37 -18.84
N VAL A 423 -9.40 -11.41 -19.67
CA VAL A 423 -8.47 -11.46 -20.79
C VAL A 423 -8.95 -10.48 -21.85
N ALA A 424 -8.75 -9.19 -21.59
CA ALA A 424 -8.72 -8.18 -22.62
C ALA A 424 -7.52 -8.54 -23.50
N ASN A 425 -7.79 -9.21 -24.62
CA ASN A 425 -6.79 -9.47 -25.65
C ASN A 425 -6.06 -8.14 -25.92
N PRO A 426 -4.76 -7.99 -25.59
CA PRO A 426 -4.04 -6.75 -25.85
C PRO A 426 -4.05 -6.38 -27.35
N ALA A 427 -4.24 -7.37 -28.24
CA ALA A 427 -4.44 -7.16 -29.67
C ALA A 427 -5.86 -6.70 -30.06
N ALA A 428 -6.84 -6.73 -29.14
CA ALA A 428 -8.15 -6.11 -29.35
C ALA A 428 -8.09 -4.57 -29.25
N LEU A 429 -7.07 -4.02 -28.57
CA LEU A 429 -6.69 -2.61 -28.70
C LEU A 429 -5.95 -2.45 -30.02
N LYS A 430 -6.70 -2.31 -31.11
CA LYS A 430 -6.14 -2.01 -32.42
C LYS A 430 -5.44 -0.65 -32.35
N PRO A 431 -4.22 -0.50 -32.90
CA PRO A 431 -3.60 0.81 -33.06
C PRO A 431 -4.58 1.76 -33.74
N ALA A 432 -4.64 3.02 -33.27
CA ALA A 432 -5.49 4.04 -33.87
C ALA A 432 -5.22 4.09 -35.39
N THR A 433 -6.27 3.83 -36.17
CA THR A 433 -6.21 3.81 -37.62
C THR A 433 -5.91 5.22 -38.15
N THR A 434 -5.50 5.33 -39.41
CA THR A 434 -5.39 6.66 -40.07
C THR A 434 -6.69 7.45 -39.98
N GLY A 435 -7.84 6.77 -40.02
CA GLY A 435 -9.16 7.37 -39.82
C GLY A 435 -9.36 7.91 -38.41
N ASP A 436 -8.98 7.15 -37.39
CA ASP A 436 -9.08 7.58 -35.98
C ASP A 436 -8.18 8.80 -35.71
N ARG A 437 -6.96 8.79 -36.24
CA ARG A 437 -6.01 9.91 -36.13
C ARG A 437 -6.53 11.16 -36.86
N ALA A 438 -7.09 10.99 -38.05
CA ALA A 438 -7.69 12.09 -38.81
C ALA A 438 -8.93 12.65 -38.09
N GLY A 439 -9.81 11.78 -37.58
CA GLY A 439 -10.99 12.17 -36.81
C GLY A 439 -10.64 12.91 -35.52
N ALA A 440 -9.66 12.38 -34.76
CA ALA A 440 -9.14 13.04 -33.56
C ALA A 440 -8.52 14.41 -33.89
N GLY A 441 -7.75 14.51 -34.98
CA GLY A 441 -7.20 15.78 -35.47
C GLY A 441 -8.29 16.80 -35.80
N ILE A 442 -9.31 16.40 -36.57
CA ILE A 442 -10.45 17.27 -36.94
C ILE A 442 -11.20 17.75 -35.70
N ILE A 443 -11.54 16.85 -34.78
CA ILE A 443 -12.25 17.20 -33.54
C ILE A 443 -11.42 18.17 -32.71
N THR A 444 -10.12 17.91 -32.56
CA THR A 444 -9.20 18.79 -31.83
C THR A 444 -9.15 20.18 -32.45
N THR A 445 -9.02 20.27 -33.79
CA THR A 445 -9.05 21.56 -34.50
C THR A 445 -10.38 22.28 -34.31
N ILE A 446 -11.52 21.59 -34.41
CA ILE A 446 -12.84 22.19 -34.20
C ILE A 446 -12.94 22.76 -32.77
N ILE A 447 -12.50 22.01 -31.76
CA ILE A 447 -12.53 22.47 -30.37
C ILE A 447 -11.63 23.69 -30.18
N LEU A 448 -10.40 23.68 -30.71
CA LEU A 448 -9.47 24.80 -30.60
C LEU A 448 -9.97 26.06 -31.32
N VAL A 449 -10.52 25.92 -32.54
CA VAL A 449 -11.12 27.04 -33.29
C VAL A 449 -12.36 27.57 -32.57
N SER A 450 -13.19 26.68 -32.02
CA SER A 450 -14.40 27.09 -31.29
C SER A 450 -14.04 27.81 -29.99
N ALA A 451 -13.05 27.31 -29.24
CA ALA A 451 -12.55 27.94 -28.02
C ALA A 451 -11.92 29.31 -28.31
N THR A 452 -11.03 29.39 -29.31
CA THR A 452 -10.41 30.67 -29.70
C THR A 452 -11.42 31.68 -30.23
N GLY A 453 -12.42 31.25 -31.00
CA GLY A 453 -13.53 32.09 -31.44
C GLY A 453 -14.38 32.62 -30.28
N MET A 454 -14.67 31.76 -29.30
CA MET A 454 -15.38 32.15 -28.08
C MET A 454 -14.59 33.17 -27.26
N PHE A 455 -13.29 32.92 -27.00
CA PHE A 455 -12.43 33.87 -26.27
C PHE A 455 -12.24 35.18 -27.03
N GLY A 456 -12.12 35.14 -28.36
CA GLY A 456 -12.04 36.33 -29.21
C GLY A 456 -13.32 37.16 -29.15
N TRP A 457 -14.50 36.53 -29.20
CA TRP A 457 -15.78 37.21 -29.04
C TRP A 457 -15.94 37.85 -27.66
N MET A 458 -15.55 37.15 -26.59
CA MET A 458 -15.60 37.68 -25.23
C MET A 458 -14.64 38.85 -24.97
N SER A 459 -13.67 39.07 -25.87
CA SER A 459 -12.66 40.14 -25.76
C SER A 459 -13.06 41.42 -26.53
N ILE A 460 -14.22 41.41 -27.19
CA ILE A 460 -14.87 42.57 -27.84
C ILE A 460 -16.00 43.02 -26.93
#